data_AF-A0A075WDH7-F1
#
_entry.id   AF-A0A075WDH7-F1
#
_cell.length_a   1.000
_cell.length_b   1.000
_cell.length_c   1.000
_cell.angle_alpha   90.00
_cell.angle_beta   90.00
_cell.angle_gamma   90.00
#
_symmetry.space_group_name_H-M   'P 1'
#
loop_
_entity.id
_entity.type
_entity.pdbx_description
1 polymer ?
#
loop_
_entity_poly.entity_id
_entity_poly.type
_entity_poly.pdbx_seq_one_letter_code
_entity_poly.pdbx_strand_id
1 'polypeptide(L)'
;MIGIAFIPLINLGLDFFRNIHMLTKEAALYYVISFMIWSAFLGIFAIAIQFLFTFVPYAIVIDLKGTLSGIRRGVMVLRHNLVDTIIMWLLVGLAGMALQVAAYPFRFFGFWGTLAGTLVAVILGWVAVMPITTCWWVELYRRRSKTLNSLPNG
;
A
#
# COMPACT_ATOMS: atom_id res chain seq x y z
N MET A 1 4.19 -9.39 14.71
CA MET A 1 2.77 -9.33 14.31
C MET A 1 2.55 -9.51 12.81
N ILE A 2 3.42 -9.02 11.91
CA ILE A 2 3.25 -9.22 10.45
C ILE A 2 3.18 -10.72 10.07
N GLY A 3 4.04 -11.56 10.63
CA GLY A 3 4.03 -13.00 10.35
C GLY A 3 2.72 -13.74 10.69
N ILE A 4 1.93 -13.24 11.65
CA ILE A 4 0.66 -13.87 12.04
C ILE A 4 -0.41 -13.65 10.96
N ALA A 5 -0.38 -12.52 10.27
CA ALA A 5 -1.31 -12.22 9.18
C ALA A 5 -1.09 -13.11 7.94
N PHE A 6 0.09 -13.73 7.80
CA PHE A 6 0.39 -14.69 6.73
C PHE A 6 0.01 -16.14 7.06
N ILE A 7 -0.18 -16.48 8.33
CA ILE A 7 -0.51 -17.85 8.77
C ILE A 7 -1.73 -18.43 8.03
N PRO A 8 -2.83 -17.69 7.82
CA PRO A 8 -3.98 -18.23 7.09
C PRO A 8 -3.66 -18.57 5.63
N LEU A 9 -2.86 -17.74 4.96
CA LEU A 9 -2.45 -17.92 3.57
C LEU A 9 -1.46 -19.08 3.42
N ILE A 10 -0.53 -19.21 4.37
CA ILE A 10 0.41 -20.33 4.46
C ILE A 10 -0.34 -21.65 4.71
N ASN A 11 -1.26 -21.66 5.67
CA ASN A 11 -2.08 -22.84 5.97
C ASN A 11 -2.96 -23.22 4.78
N LEU A 12 -3.55 -22.24 4.09
CA LEU A 12 -4.35 -22.47 2.88
C LEU A 12 -3.50 -23.11 1.76
N GLY A 13 -2.27 -22.62 1.58
CA GLY A 13 -1.32 -23.20 0.62
C GLY A 13 -0.91 -24.62 0.99
N LEU A 14 -0.62 -24.88 2.27
CA LEU A 14 -0.29 -26.21 2.77
C LEU A 14 -1.45 -27.19 2.61
N ASP A 15 -2.67 -26.77 2.94
CA ASP A 15 -3.89 -27.58 2.78
C ASP A 15 -4.19 -27.87 1.30
N PHE A 16 -3.94 -26.90 0.41
CA PHE A 16 -4.06 -27.11 -1.03
C PHE A 16 -3.07 -28.17 -1.53
N PHE A 17 -1.78 -28.08 -1.17
CA PHE A 17 -0.79 -29.09 -1.57
C PHE A 17 -1.07 -30.46 -0.97
N ARG A 18 -1.56 -30.51 0.28
CA ARG A 18 -1.91 -31.75 0.96
C ARG A 18 -3.08 -32.46 0.28
N ASN A 19 -4.06 -31.72 -0.23
CA ASN A 19 -5.29 -32.27 -0.80
C ASN A 19 -5.32 -32.26 -2.34
N ILE A 20 -4.18 -32.00 -3.01
CA ILE A 20 -4.12 -31.86 -4.47
C ILE A 20 -4.58 -33.11 -5.23
N HIS A 21 -4.46 -34.29 -4.61
CA HIS A 21 -4.89 -35.57 -5.15
C HIS A 21 -6.41 -35.81 -5.04
N MET A 22 -7.14 -34.99 -4.27
CA MET A 22 -8.60 -35.05 -4.12
C MET A 22 -9.30 -33.84 -4.76
N LEU A 23 -8.64 -33.15 -5.70
CA LEU A 23 -9.10 -31.87 -6.24
C LEU A 23 -10.33 -32.04 -7.14
N THR A 24 -11.52 -31.97 -6.55
CA THR A 24 -12.79 -31.83 -7.29
C THR A 24 -12.98 -30.39 -7.75
N LYS A 25 -13.84 -30.16 -8.76
CA LYS A 25 -14.16 -28.81 -9.26
C LYS A 25 -14.69 -27.89 -8.14
N GLU A 26 -15.47 -28.45 -7.21
CA GLU A 26 -16.05 -27.71 -6.07
C GLU A 26 -14.97 -27.34 -5.04
N ALA A 27 -14.06 -28.27 -4.72
CA ALA A 27 -12.94 -28.00 -3.83
C ALA A 27 -12.00 -26.94 -4.41
N ALA A 28 -11.71 -27.01 -5.73
CA ALA A 28 -10.90 -26.01 -6.41
C ALA A 28 -11.51 -24.60 -6.32
N LEU A 29 -12.83 -24.49 -6.52
CA LEU A 29 -13.55 -23.21 -6.38
C LEU A 29 -13.42 -22.65 -4.95
N TYR A 30 -13.57 -23.49 -3.93
CA TYR A 30 -13.40 -23.09 -2.52
C TYR A 30 -12.00 -22.52 -2.26
N TYR A 31 -10.94 -23.21 -2.71
CA TYR A 31 -9.56 -22.73 -2.54
C TYR A 31 -9.32 -21.40 -3.25
N VAL A 32 -9.86 -21.21 -4.46
CA VAL A 32 -9.72 -19.95 -5.21
C VAL A 32 -10.43 -18.81 -4.48
N ILE A 33 -11.67 -19.00 -4.05
CA ILE A 33 -12.43 -17.97 -3.33
C ILE A 33 -11.74 -17.61 -2.01
N SER A 34 -11.31 -18.62 -1.25
CA SER A 34 -10.64 -18.41 0.03
C SER A 34 -9.31 -17.68 -0.16
N PHE A 35 -8.52 -18.04 -1.18
CA PHE A 35 -7.30 -17.33 -1.54
C PHE A 35 -7.57 -15.86 -1.89
N MET A 36 -8.61 -15.57 -2.68
CA MET A 36 -9.01 -14.20 -3.00
C MET A 36 -9.36 -13.39 -1.75
N ILE A 37 -10.16 -13.94 -0.84
CA ILE A 37 -10.55 -13.26 0.41
C ILE A 37 -9.33 -12.96 1.28
N TRP A 38 -8.46 -13.95 1.50
CA TRP A 38 -7.26 -13.76 2.32
C TRP A 38 -6.28 -12.78 1.71
N SER A 39 -6.09 -12.82 0.39
CA SER A 39 -5.25 -11.85 -0.31
C SER A 39 -5.80 -10.42 -0.20
N ALA A 40 -7.12 -10.23 -0.31
CA ALA A 40 -7.78 -8.94 -0.13
C ALA A 40 -7.60 -8.41 1.30
N PHE A 41 -7.79 -9.27 2.31
CA PHE A 41 -7.60 -8.90 3.71
C PHE A 41 -6.15 -8.48 4.00
N LEU A 42 -5.19 -9.22 3.46
CA LEU A 42 -3.76 -8.89 3.58
C LEU A 42 -3.42 -7.57 2.89
N GLY A 43 -3.99 -7.33 1.70
CA GLY A 43 -3.85 -6.05 0.99
C GLY A 43 -4.36 -4.87 1.82
N ILE A 44 -5.56 -4.98 2.40
CA ILE A 44 -6.13 -3.94 3.28
C ILE A 44 -5.23 -3.71 4.49
N PHE A 45 -4.74 -4.79 5.11
CA PHE A 45 -3.85 -4.69 6.26
C PHE A 45 -2.51 -3.99 5.91
N ALA A 46 -1.92 -4.32 4.76
CA ALA A 46 -0.70 -3.68 4.27
C ALA A 46 -0.91 -2.19 4.01
N ILE A 47 -2.04 -1.81 3.39
CA ILE A 47 -2.41 -0.41 3.17
C ILE A 47 -2.55 0.34 4.50
N ALA A 48 -3.20 -0.28 5.51
CA ALA A 48 -3.36 0.33 6.82
C ALA A 48 -2.02 0.58 7.52
N ILE A 49 -1.09 -0.39 7.46
CA ILE A 49 0.27 -0.22 7.99
C ILE A 49 1.00 0.89 7.23
N GLN A 50 0.96 0.87 5.90
CA GLN A 50 1.63 1.89 5.09
C GLN A 50 1.12 3.29 5.43
N PHE A 51 -0.20 3.44 5.60
CA PHE A 51 -0.82 4.68 6.04
C PHE A 51 -0.31 5.11 7.44
N LEU A 52 -0.36 4.22 8.43
CA LEU A 52 0.09 4.49 9.81
C LEU A 52 1.57 4.91 9.88
N PHE A 53 2.41 4.32 9.04
CA PHE A 53 3.84 4.57 9.02
C PHE A 53 4.29 5.58 7.96
N THR A 54 3.36 6.25 7.26
CA THR A 54 3.64 7.17 6.14
C THR A 54 4.75 8.18 6.46
N PHE A 55 4.72 8.80 7.65
CA PHE A 55 5.67 9.85 8.03
C PHE A 55 6.92 9.39 8.75
N VAL A 56 6.98 8.12 9.15
CA VAL A 56 8.10 7.56 9.93
C VAL A 56 9.44 7.64 9.20
N PRO A 57 9.58 7.23 7.92
CA PRO A 57 10.88 7.32 7.24
C PRO A 57 11.36 8.77 7.12
N TYR A 58 10.45 9.71 6.86
CA TYR A 58 10.79 11.13 6.77
C TYR A 58 11.22 11.70 8.13
N ALA A 59 10.60 11.27 9.22
CA ALA A 59 11.02 11.67 10.56
C ALA A 59 12.42 11.16 10.92
N ILE A 60 12.79 9.96 10.50
CA ILE A 60 14.11 9.39 10.74
C ILE A 60 15.16 10.12 9.90
N VAL A 61 14.88 10.34 8.61
CA VAL A 61 15.84 10.94 7.66
C VAL A 61 16.01 12.43 7.88
N ILE A 62 14.92 13.19 8.07
CA ILE A 62 14.95 14.65 8.12
C ILE A 62 15.34 15.17 9.51
N ASP A 63 14.80 14.57 10.58
CA ASP A 63 15.09 15.02 11.95
C ASP A 63 16.25 14.22 12.60
N LEU A 64 16.94 13.34 11.84
CA LEU A 64 18.05 12.48 12.31
C LEU A 64 17.71 11.71 13.61
N LYS A 65 16.43 11.37 13.77
CA LYS A 65 15.91 10.73 14.98
C LYS A 65 16.14 9.23 14.94
N GLY A 66 16.58 8.66 16.05
CA GLY A 66 16.63 7.20 16.22
C GLY A 66 15.25 6.56 16.01
N THR A 67 15.21 5.30 15.56
CA THR A 67 14.02 4.62 15.03
C THR A 67 12.75 4.79 15.89
N LEU A 68 12.85 4.57 17.21
CA LEU A 68 11.73 4.73 18.14
C LEU A 68 11.21 6.18 18.22
N SER A 69 12.13 7.15 18.25
CA SER A 69 11.78 8.57 18.30
C SER A 69 11.23 9.08 16.96
N GLY A 70 11.67 8.51 15.84
CA GLY A 70 11.13 8.75 14.50
C GLY A 70 9.69 8.24 14.36
N ILE A 71 9.38 7.05 14.88
CA ILE A 71 8.02 6.51 14.88
C ILE A 71 7.07 7.42 15.67
N ARG A 72 7.44 7.80 16.90
CA ARG A 72 6.60 8.68 17.73
C ARG A 72 6.30 10.00 17.05
N ARG A 73 7.31 10.60 16.41
CA ARG A 73 7.17 11.88 15.72
C ARG A 73 6.38 11.77 14.41
N GLY A 74 6.64 10.74 13.61
CA GLY A 74 5.87 10.46 12.39
C GLY A 74 4.39 10.26 12.68
N VAL A 75 4.05 9.49 13.72
CA VAL A 75 2.66 9.30 14.15
C VAL A 75 2.05 10.60 14.69
N MET A 76 2.81 11.44 15.40
CA MET A 76 2.30 12.74 15.87
C MET A 76 1.97 13.67 14.70
N VAL A 77 2.83 13.73 13.68
CA VAL A 77 2.59 14.50 12.44
C VAL A 77 1.37 13.94 11.70
N LEU A 78 1.25 12.61 11.60
CA LEU A 78 0.09 11.95 10.99
C LEU A 78 -1.21 12.39 11.67
N ARG A 79 -1.27 12.31 13.02
CA ARG A 79 -2.48 12.65 13.79
C ARG A 79 -2.93 14.10 13.57
N HIS A 80 -1.99 15.04 13.43
CA HIS A 80 -2.30 16.45 13.18
C HIS A 80 -2.70 16.74 11.73
N ASN A 81 -2.36 15.86 10.79
CA ASN A 81 -2.55 16.06 9.36
C ASN A 81 -3.34 14.92 8.72
N LEU A 82 -4.21 14.25 9.49
CA LEU A 82 -4.96 13.08 9.02
C LEU A 82 -5.75 13.38 7.75
N VAL A 83 -6.44 14.53 7.71
CA VAL A 83 -7.26 14.95 6.56
C VAL A 83 -6.40 15.17 5.32
N ASP A 84 -5.35 15.99 5.42
CA ASP A 84 -4.40 16.25 4.32
C ASP A 84 -3.79 14.94 3.80
N THR A 85 -3.45 14.03 4.71
CA THR A 85 -2.88 12.71 4.41
C THR A 85 -3.88 11.84 3.65
N ILE A 86 -5.13 11.78 4.10
CA ILE A 86 -6.20 11.00 3.44
C ILE A 86 -6.46 11.55 2.03
N ILE A 87 -6.57 12.88 1.88
CA ILE A 87 -6.78 13.52 0.58
C ILE A 87 -5.66 13.14 -0.39
N MET A 88 -4.41 13.17 0.07
CA MET A 88 -3.28 12.78 -0.78
C MET A 88 -3.37 11.31 -1.20
N TRP A 89 -3.66 10.39 -0.28
CA TRP A 89 -3.84 8.99 -0.64
C TRP A 89 -5.00 8.76 -1.62
N LEU A 90 -6.09 9.53 -1.51
CA LEU A 90 -7.18 9.51 -2.49
C LEU A 90 -6.71 10.01 -3.87
N LEU A 91 -5.94 11.09 -3.93
CA LEU A 91 -5.38 11.61 -5.18
C LEU A 91 -4.44 10.61 -5.85
N VAL A 92 -3.59 9.94 -5.05
CA VAL A 92 -2.70 8.87 -5.54
C VAL A 92 -3.51 7.69 -6.08
N GLY A 93 -4.54 7.26 -5.34
CA GLY A 93 -5.45 6.22 -5.79
C GLY A 93 -6.15 6.58 -7.10
N LEU A 94 -6.63 7.82 -7.21
CA LEU A 94 -7.31 8.32 -8.41
C LEU A 94 -6.36 8.41 -9.61
N ALA A 95 -5.12 8.84 -9.41
CA ALA A 95 -4.09 8.83 -10.46
C ALA A 95 -3.79 7.39 -10.92
N GLY A 96 -3.69 6.44 -9.98
CA GLY A 96 -3.51 5.02 -10.30
C GLY A 96 -4.70 4.45 -11.10
N MET A 97 -5.93 4.79 -10.71
CA MET A 97 -7.13 4.40 -11.45
C MET A 97 -7.16 4.98 -12.86
N ALA A 98 -6.79 6.25 -13.02
CA ALA A 98 -6.74 6.91 -14.33
C ALA A 98 -5.76 6.20 -15.28
N LEU A 99 -4.59 5.79 -14.78
CA LEU A 99 -3.61 5.01 -15.56
C LEU A 99 -4.15 3.64 -15.97
N GLN A 100 -4.90 2.97 -15.10
CA GLN A 100 -5.51 1.69 -15.42
C GLN A 100 -6.63 1.82 -16.46
N VAL A 101 -7.39 2.91 -16.43
CA VAL A 101 -8.37 3.24 -17.47
C VAL A 101 -7.67 3.52 -18.80
N ALA A 102 -6.56 4.26 -18.79
CA ALA A 102 -5.76 4.51 -19.99
C ALA A 102 -5.19 3.21 -20.60
N ALA A 103 -4.95 2.19 -19.79
CA ALA A 103 -4.51 0.86 -20.24
C ALA A 103 -5.66 -0.04 -20.73
N TYR A 104 -6.93 0.37 -20.60
CA TYR A 104 -8.08 -0.43 -21.00
C TYR A 104 -8.06 -0.89 -22.47
N PRO A 105 -7.66 -0.07 -23.47
CA PRO A 105 -7.62 -0.49 -24.86
C PRO A 105 -6.71 -1.70 -25.13
N PHE A 106 -5.69 -1.94 -24.30
CA PHE A 106 -4.82 -3.09 -24.47
C PHE A 106 -5.54 -4.44 -24.26
N ARG A 107 -6.70 -4.43 -23.61
CA ARG A 107 -7.52 -5.63 -23.42
C ARG A 107 -8.08 -6.20 -24.73
N PHE A 108 -8.20 -5.39 -25.78
CA PHE A 108 -8.67 -5.85 -27.09
C PHE A 108 -7.69 -6.81 -27.78
N PHE A 109 -6.43 -6.87 -27.34
CA PHE A 109 -5.41 -7.79 -27.86
C PHE A 109 -5.31 -9.10 -27.05
N GLY A 110 -6.36 -9.47 -26.33
CA GLY A 110 -6.44 -10.70 -25.55
C GLY A 110 -5.58 -10.68 -24.27
N PHE A 111 -5.21 -11.87 -23.79
CA PHE A 111 -4.48 -12.02 -22.52
C PHE A 111 -3.13 -11.29 -22.50
N TRP A 112 -2.32 -11.47 -23.55
CA TRP A 112 -1.01 -10.83 -23.66
C TRP A 112 -1.09 -9.31 -23.75
N GLY A 113 -2.09 -8.78 -24.47
CA GLY A 113 -2.38 -7.36 -24.48
C GLY A 113 -2.76 -6.83 -23.09
N THR A 114 -3.68 -7.52 -22.41
CA THR A 114 -4.09 -7.15 -21.05
C THR A 114 -2.91 -7.12 -20.09
N LEU A 115 -2.03 -8.12 -20.15
CA LEU A 115 -0.81 -8.19 -19.34
C LEU A 115 0.12 -7.02 -19.65
N ALA A 116 0.40 -6.75 -20.94
CA ALA A 116 1.27 -5.66 -21.37
C ALA A 116 0.74 -4.29 -20.95
N GLY A 117 -0.55 -4.01 -21.17
CA GLY A 117 -1.19 -2.76 -20.76
C GLY A 117 -1.15 -2.55 -19.24
N THR A 118 -1.39 -3.61 -18.47
CA THR A 118 -1.29 -3.55 -16.99
C THR A 118 0.14 -3.26 -16.54
N LEU A 119 1.14 -3.92 -17.15
CA LEU A 119 2.55 -3.67 -16.84
C LEU A 119 2.95 -2.23 -17.15
N VAL A 120 2.54 -1.71 -18.32
CA VAL A 120 2.80 -0.31 -18.70
C VAL A 120 2.14 0.66 -17.71
N ALA A 121 0.88 0.43 -17.32
CA ALA A 121 0.20 1.27 -16.33
C ALA A 121 0.92 1.28 -14.97
N VAL A 122 1.39 0.12 -14.51
CA VAL A 122 2.15 0.00 -13.27
C VAL A 122 3.48 0.76 -13.36
N ILE A 123 4.23 0.59 -14.46
CA ILE A 123 5.50 1.27 -14.68
C ILE A 123 5.31 2.78 -14.74
N LEU A 124 4.33 3.26 -15.52
CA LEU A 124 4.02 4.69 -15.60
C LEU A 124 3.57 5.24 -14.24
N GLY A 125 2.79 4.47 -13.49
CA GLY A 125 2.41 4.81 -12.12
C GLY A 125 3.64 4.98 -11.22
N TRP A 126 4.60 4.07 -11.31
CA TRP A 126 5.85 4.19 -10.57
C TRP A 126 6.69 5.38 -10.99
N VAL A 127 6.88 5.60 -12.29
CA VAL A 127 7.75 6.68 -12.79
C VAL A 127 7.14 8.06 -12.55
N ALA A 128 5.83 8.21 -12.72
CA ALA A 128 5.17 9.51 -12.61
C ALA A 128 4.69 9.79 -11.17
N VAL A 129 4.01 8.83 -10.52
CA VAL A 129 3.30 9.07 -9.26
C VAL A 129 4.22 8.95 -8.06
N MET A 130 5.19 8.02 -8.05
CA MET A 130 6.06 7.87 -6.87
C MET A 130 6.92 9.12 -6.59
N PRO A 131 7.64 9.71 -7.56
CA PRO A 131 8.49 10.87 -7.25
C PRO A 131 7.68 12.06 -6.74
N ILE A 132 6.53 12.34 -7.37
CA ILE A 132 5.64 13.44 -6.98
C ILE A 132 5.11 13.22 -5.56
N THR A 133 4.67 12.01 -5.25
CA THR A 133 4.16 11.69 -3.91
C THR A 133 5.26 11.80 -2.86
N THR A 134 6.47 11.30 -3.12
CA THR A 134 7.61 11.43 -2.21
C THR A 134 7.94 12.90 -1.94
N CYS A 135 8.08 13.74 -2.98
CA CYS A 135 8.35 15.17 -2.81
C CYS A 135 7.28 15.86 -1.96
N TRP A 136 6.01 15.52 -2.19
CA TRP A 136 4.90 16.09 -1.45
C TRP A 136 4.91 15.67 0.03
N TRP A 137 5.11 14.38 0.32
CA TRP A 137 5.21 13.89 1.70
C TRP A 137 6.36 14.53 2.47
N VAL A 138 7.52 14.70 1.82
CA VAL A 138 8.69 15.39 2.40
C VAL A 138 8.36 16.84 2.75
N GLU A 139 7.75 17.58 1.82
CA GLU A 139 7.44 18.99 2.02
C GLU A 139 6.34 19.19 3.07
N LEU A 140 5.29 18.36 3.05
CA LEU A 140 4.26 18.37 4.09
C LEU A 140 4.88 18.08 5.46
N TYR A 141 5.71 17.05 5.56
CA TYR A 141 6.42 16.72 6.80
C TYR A 141 7.27 17.90 7.27
N ARG A 142 8.06 18.51 6.39
CA ARG A 142 8.96 19.62 6.72
C ARG A 142 8.19 20.85 7.22
N ARG A 143 7.09 21.21 6.56
CA ARG A 143 6.23 22.34 6.98
C ARG A 143 5.62 22.07 8.35
N ARG A 144 5.01 20.91 8.53
CA ARG A 144 4.27 20.58 9.76
C ARG A 144 5.19 20.27 10.94
N SER A 145 6.35 19.65 10.70
CA SER A 145 7.36 19.41 11.73
C SER A 145 7.92 20.73 12.28
N LYS A 146 8.11 21.75 11.44
CA LYS A 146 8.47 23.11 11.89
C LYS A 146 7.39 23.72 12.77
N THR A 147 6.12 23.65 12.36
CA THR A 147 4.99 24.14 13.15
C THR A 147 4.88 23.44 14.51
N LEU A 148 5.12 22.13 14.55
CA LEU A 148 5.11 21.33 15.78
C LEU A 148 6.28 21.66 16.73
N ASN A 149 7.44 22.05 16.19
CA ASN A 149 8.57 22.51 17.01
C ASN A 149 8.40 23.94 17.54
N SER A 150 7.58 24.77 16.90
CA SER A 150 7.32 26.16 17.33
C SER A 150 6.22 26.30 18.37
N LEU A 151 5.47 25.23 18.66
CA LEU A 151 4.50 25.22 19.75
C LEU A 151 5.27 25.07 21.07
N PRO A 152 4.99 25.89 22.11
CA PRO A 152 5.62 25.72 23.41
C PRO A 152 5.30 24.32 23.90
N ASN A 153 6.30 23.59 24.38
CA ASN A 153 6.10 22.32 25.05
C ASN A 153 5.12 22.55 26.21
N GLY A 154 3.89 22.05 26.08
CA GLY A 154 3.01 21.82 27.22
C GLY A 154 3.51 20.67 28.05
#